data_AF-A0A9P6DNY8-F1
#
_entry.id   AF-A0A9P6DNY8-F1
#
_cell.length_a   1.000
_cell.length_b   1.000
_cell.length_c   1.000
_cell.angle_alpha   90.00
_cell.angle_beta   90.00
_cell.angle_gamma   90.00
#
_symmetry.space_group_name_H-M   'P 1'
#
loop_
_entity.id
_entity.type
_entity.pdbx_description
1 polymer ?
#
loop_
_entity_poly.entity_id
_entity_poly.type
_entity_poly.pdbx_seq_one_letter_code
_entity_poly.pdbx_strand_id
1 'polypeptide(L)'
;MPLLFDSSKQEHYLPLPSPHSHIRLTPPRLSDVPASVSLLNDPKIYASLANPPFPYEIHHAVDFITKAKGNIDRVLEELSKGHVGGVLVSGCPVRSIREVQPDGSDVYLGDVEIRRHLFEEIGDLDGRARFVEINNAKELGDPTIVWSIGDCLASSHHNQGIMTSAIRTIINEWGIPHMNT
;
A
#
# COMPACT_ATOMS: atom_id res chain seq x y z
N MET A 1 -14.57 8.43 -3.46
CA MET A 1 -14.32 8.92 -2.10
C MET A 1 -12.97 9.61 -2.08
N PRO A 2 -12.92 10.91 -1.74
CA PRO A 2 -11.66 11.64 -1.71
C PRO A 2 -10.75 11.12 -0.57
N LEU A 3 -9.45 11.40 -0.68
CA LEU A 3 -8.51 11.27 0.43
C LEU A 3 -8.96 12.18 1.58
N LEU A 4 -9.18 11.59 2.75
CA LEU A 4 -9.63 12.29 3.95
C LEU A 4 -8.46 12.54 4.90
N PHE A 5 -8.65 13.41 5.89
CA PHE A 5 -7.68 13.70 6.94
C PHE A 5 -8.29 13.44 8.32
N ASP A 6 -7.62 12.63 9.13
CA ASP A 6 -7.99 12.34 10.52
C ASP A 6 -7.27 13.33 11.44
N SER A 7 -7.95 14.39 11.87
CA SER A 7 -7.36 15.43 12.74
C SER A 7 -6.92 14.90 14.11
N SER A 8 -7.46 13.78 14.58
CA SER A 8 -7.05 13.21 15.88
C SER A 8 -5.69 12.51 15.77
N LYS A 9 -5.44 11.86 14.63
CA LYS A 9 -4.21 11.11 14.35
C LYS A 9 -3.20 11.87 13.47
N GLN A 10 -3.60 13.04 12.96
CA GLN A 10 -2.80 13.90 12.08
C GLN A 10 -2.30 13.16 10.83
N GLU A 11 -3.15 12.34 10.22
CA GLU A 11 -2.80 11.53 9.04
C GLU A 11 -3.92 11.49 8.00
N HIS A 12 -3.54 11.22 6.75
CA HIS A 12 -4.50 10.97 5.68
C HIS A 12 -5.08 9.56 5.75
N TYR A 13 -6.28 9.34 5.20
CA TYR A 13 -6.85 8.01 5.06
C TYR A 13 -7.84 7.91 3.90
N LEU A 14 -8.03 6.68 3.40
CA LEU A 14 -9.13 6.33 2.51
C LEU A 14 -10.07 5.35 3.22
N PRO A 15 -11.35 5.69 3.46
CA PRO A 15 -12.31 4.72 3.99
C PRO A 15 -12.68 3.71 2.92
N LEU A 16 -12.94 2.46 3.31
CA LEU A 16 -13.54 1.50 2.39
C LEU A 16 -15.06 1.72 2.30
N PRO A 17 -15.69 1.44 1.15
CA PRO A 17 -17.13 1.55 1.02
C PRO A 17 -17.86 0.47 1.84
N SER A 18 -19.17 0.65 2.03
CA SER A 18 -20.05 -0.39 2.61
C SER A 18 -19.89 -1.72 1.85
N PRO A 19 -19.84 -2.88 2.53
CA PRO A 19 -20.09 -3.09 3.98
C PRO A 19 -18.87 -2.90 4.89
N HIS A 20 -17.71 -2.51 4.34
CA HIS A 20 -16.45 -2.42 5.07
C HIS A 20 -16.16 -1.02 5.59
N SER A 21 -17.17 -0.22 5.91
CA SER A 21 -17.00 1.18 6.36
C SER A 21 -16.27 1.35 7.69
N HIS A 22 -16.06 0.25 8.43
CA HIS A 22 -15.21 0.18 9.62
C HIS A 22 -13.72 -0.01 9.28
N ILE A 23 -13.39 -0.26 8.00
CA ILE A 23 -12.03 -0.41 7.51
C ILE A 23 -11.59 0.86 6.79
N ARG A 24 -10.32 1.24 6.99
CA ARG A 24 -9.68 2.35 6.29
C ARG A 24 -8.24 2.03 5.92
N LEU A 25 -7.75 2.69 4.89
CA LEU A 25 -6.35 2.65 4.46
C LEU A 25 -5.64 3.89 4.99
N THR A 26 -4.48 3.71 5.63
CA THR A 26 -3.68 4.81 6.20
C THR A 26 -2.22 4.73 5.74
N PRO A 27 -1.40 5.75 6.01
CA PRO A 27 0.04 5.61 6.00
C PRO A 27 0.50 4.52 7.00
N PRO A 28 1.65 3.88 6.74
CA PRO A 28 2.26 2.92 7.64
C PRO A 28 2.87 3.63 8.85
N ARG A 29 2.84 2.96 10.00
CA ARG A 29 3.36 3.48 11.27
C ARG A 29 4.41 2.52 11.81
N LEU A 30 5.47 3.04 12.44
CA LEU A 30 6.47 2.18 13.10
C LEU A 30 5.88 1.35 14.24
N SER A 31 4.74 1.78 14.81
CA SER A 31 3.96 0.99 15.76
C SER A 31 3.40 -0.31 15.17
N ASP A 32 3.36 -0.46 13.85
CA ASP A 32 2.86 -1.68 13.19
C ASP A 32 3.89 -2.82 13.18
N VAL A 33 5.15 -2.56 13.56
CA VAL A 33 6.24 -3.56 13.55
C VAL A 33 5.85 -4.87 14.25
N PRO A 34 5.33 -4.89 15.50
CA PRO A 34 4.97 -6.14 16.16
C PRO A 34 3.85 -6.91 15.44
N ALA A 35 2.85 -6.18 14.93
CA ALA A 35 1.72 -6.76 14.21
C ALA A 35 2.18 -7.32 12.84
N SER A 36 3.05 -6.60 12.14
CA SER A 36 3.66 -7.03 10.87
C SER A 36 4.50 -8.30 11.05
N VAL A 37 5.29 -8.39 12.12
CA VAL A 37 6.07 -9.60 12.45
C VAL A 37 5.14 -10.78 12.68
N SER A 38 4.10 -10.60 13.49
CA SER A 38 3.12 -11.66 13.76
C SER A 38 2.42 -12.12 12.47
N LEU A 39 1.98 -11.16 11.66
CA LEU A 39 1.27 -11.40 10.40
C LEU A 39 2.13 -12.16 9.39
N LEU A 40 3.38 -11.75 9.19
CA LEU A 40 4.27 -12.35 8.18
C LEU A 40 4.96 -13.64 8.64
N ASN A 41 4.70 -14.09 9.87
CA ASN A 41 5.03 -15.45 10.31
C ASN A 41 3.79 -16.37 10.42
N ASP A 42 2.59 -15.88 10.10
CA ASP A 42 1.39 -16.73 10.05
C ASP A 42 1.47 -17.69 8.84
N PRO A 43 1.41 -19.02 9.05
CA PRO A 43 1.47 -20.01 7.97
C PRO A 43 0.35 -19.89 6.93
N LYS A 44 -0.77 -19.24 7.27
CA LYS A 44 -1.84 -18.95 6.31
C LYS A 44 -1.53 -17.76 5.40
N ILE A 45 -0.45 -17.01 5.69
CA ILE A 45 -0.06 -15.80 4.98
C ILE A 45 1.29 -16.00 4.29
N TYR A 46 2.36 -16.33 5.02
CA TYR A 46 3.70 -16.34 4.42
C TYR A 46 3.83 -17.36 3.28
N ALA A 47 3.07 -18.45 3.32
CA ALA A 47 3.11 -19.49 2.29
C ALA A 47 2.61 -19.00 0.91
N SER A 48 1.87 -17.88 0.87
CA SER A 48 1.39 -17.25 -0.37
C SER A 48 2.14 -15.98 -0.75
N LEU A 49 3.19 -15.60 -0.01
CA LEU A 49 3.99 -14.41 -0.32
C LEU A 49 5.29 -14.78 -1.04
N ALA A 50 5.65 -13.99 -2.05
CA ALA A 50 6.81 -14.28 -2.89
C ALA A 50 8.15 -13.88 -2.25
N ASN A 51 8.17 -12.79 -1.47
CA ASN A 51 9.40 -12.04 -1.19
C ASN A 51 9.81 -11.90 0.29
N PRO A 52 8.91 -11.91 1.30
CA PRO A 52 9.34 -11.72 2.68
C PRO A 52 10.31 -12.83 3.11
N PRO A 53 11.41 -12.50 3.82
CA PRO A 53 12.27 -13.50 4.42
C PRO A 53 11.48 -14.32 5.44
N PHE A 54 11.83 -15.61 5.56
CA PHE A 54 11.26 -16.50 6.56
C PHE A 54 12.39 -17.17 7.37
N PRO A 55 12.38 -17.07 8.71
CA PRO A 55 11.41 -16.35 9.54
C PRO A 55 11.47 -14.83 9.37
N TYR A 56 10.33 -14.17 9.55
CA TYR A 56 10.23 -12.71 9.40
C TYR A 56 10.51 -12.00 10.73
N GLU A 57 11.74 -11.52 10.90
CA GLU A 57 12.19 -10.85 12.13
C GLU A 57 11.81 -9.36 12.25
N ILE A 58 12.01 -8.81 13.45
CA ILE A 58 11.74 -7.40 13.79
C ILE A 58 12.48 -6.44 12.85
N HIS A 59 13.76 -6.70 12.57
CA HIS A 59 14.55 -5.80 11.74
C HIS A 59 14.03 -5.74 10.30
N HIS A 60 13.56 -6.87 9.75
CA HIS A 60 12.89 -6.88 8.44
C HIS A 60 11.64 -5.99 8.42
N ALA A 61 10.84 -6.05 9.49
CA ALA A 61 9.63 -5.22 9.63
C ALA A 61 9.99 -3.73 9.73
N VAL A 62 11.00 -3.39 10.52
CA VAL A 62 11.49 -2.01 10.66
C VAL A 62 11.97 -1.47 9.32
N ASP A 63 12.78 -2.23 8.59
CA ASP A 63 13.31 -1.82 7.28
C ASP A 63 12.19 -1.63 6.25
N PHE A 64 11.27 -2.59 6.17
CA PHE A 64 10.13 -2.53 5.26
C PHE A 64 9.23 -1.33 5.55
N ILE A 65 8.81 -1.15 6.81
CA ILE A 65 7.90 -0.06 7.21
C ILE A 65 8.59 1.31 7.03
N THR A 66 9.87 1.41 7.37
CA THR A 66 10.64 2.66 7.19
C THR A 66 10.72 3.05 5.72
N LYS A 67 11.04 2.08 4.84
CA LYS A 67 11.08 2.31 3.39
C LYS A 67 9.71 2.68 2.84
N ALA A 68 8.66 1.94 3.23
CA ALA A 68 7.29 2.19 2.82
C ALA A 68 6.82 3.59 3.26
N LYS A 69 7.15 3.99 4.49
CA LYS A 69 6.85 5.33 5.00
C LYS A 69 7.58 6.41 4.22
N GLY A 70 8.88 6.26 3.95
CA GLY A 70 9.64 7.22 3.15
C GLY A 70 9.06 7.41 1.73
N ASN A 71 8.61 6.33 1.09
CA ASN A 71 7.93 6.41 -0.20
C ASN A 71 6.61 7.20 -0.11
N ILE A 72 5.81 6.95 0.93
CA ILE A 72 4.54 7.64 1.15
C ILE A 72 4.74 9.12 1.49
N ASP A 73 5.73 9.44 2.32
CA ASP A 73 6.06 10.82 2.68
C ASP A 73 6.45 11.62 1.41
N ARG A 74 7.17 11.00 0.46
CA ARG A 74 7.46 11.60 -0.86
C ARG A 74 6.19 11.83 -1.69
N VAL A 75 5.26 10.88 -1.73
CA VAL A 75 3.98 11.03 -2.45
C VAL A 75 3.15 12.16 -1.85
N LEU A 76 3.10 12.28 -0.52
CA LEU A 76 2.41 13.37 0.17
C LEU A 76 3.07 14.72 -0.11
N GLU A 77 4.40 14.77 -0.20
CA GLU A 77 5.13 15.97 -0.61
C GLU A 77 4.79 16.37 -2.07
N GLU A 78 4.77 15.41 -3.01
CA GLU A 78 4.32 15.64 -4.40
C GLU A 78 2.90 16.22 -4.43
N LEU A 79 1.98 15.64 -3.65
CA LEU A 79 0.60 16.09 -3.55
C LEU A 79 0.50 17.54 -3.06
N SER A 80 1.31 17.92 -2.07
CA SER A 80 1.32 19.28 -1.50
C SER A 80 1.83 20.36 -2.46
N LYS A 81 2.60 19.98 -3.48
CA LYS A 81 3.21 20.91 -4.44
C LYS A 81 2.32 21.25 -5.64
N GLY A 82 1.29 20.43 -5.92
CA GLY A 82 0.50 20.60 -7.13
C GLY A 82 -0.57 21.70 -7.04
N HIS A 83 -0.90 22.27 -8.19
CA HIS A 83 -1.89 23.35 -8.36
C HIS A 83 -3.08 22.89 -9.24
N VAL A 84 -4.09 23.77 -9.36
CA VAL A 84 -5.41 23.56 -10.00
C VAL A 84 -5.32 22.79 -11.33
N GLY A 85 -5.94 21.61 -11.39
CA GLY A 85 -5.95 20.71 -12.56
C GLY A 85 -5.78 19.22 -12.23
N GLY A 86 -5.43 18.91 -10.98
CA GLY A 86 -5.13 17.54 -10.52
C GLY A 86 -3.62 17.30 -10.49
N VAL A 87 -3.13 16.74 -9.38
CA VAL A 87 -1.70 16.45 -9.20
C VAL A 87 -1.46 15.00 -9.58
N LEU A 88 -0.67 14.77 -10.63
CA LEU A 88 -0.13 13.45 -10.89
C LEU A 88 0.98 13.16 -9.88
N VAL A 89 0.89 12.01 -9.22
CA VAL A 89 1.85 11.56 -8.20
C VAL A 89 2.41 10.19 -8.57
N SER A 90 3.51 9.85 -7.90
CA SER A 90 4.27 8.63 -8.20
C SER A 90 3.74 7.36 -7.50
N GLY A 91 2.71 7.45 -6.67
CA GLY A 91 2.16 6.31 -5.93
C GLY A 91 0.95 6.65 -5.08
N CYS A 92 0.56 5.74 -4.19
CA CYS A 92 -0.54 5.93 -3.24
C CYS A 92 -0.04 6.37 -1.85
N PRO A 93 -0.62 7.41 -1.22
CA PRO A 93 -0.19 7.91 0.09
C PRO A 93 -0.67 7.04 1.26
N VAL A 94 -1.43 5.99 0.97
CA VAL A 94 -1.97 5.05 1.98
C VAL A 94 -1.79 3.62 1.49
N ARG A 95 -1.55 2.70 2.42
CA ARG A 95 -1.36 1.27 2.12
C ARG A 95 -1.77 0.34 3.25
N SER A 96 -1.66 0.79 4.50
CA SER A 96 -1.94 -0.03 5.66
C SER A 96 -3.43 -0.18 5.86
N ILE A 97 -3.91 -1.42 5.86
CA ILE A 97 -5.32 -1.76 6.09
C ILE A 97 -5.55 -1.75 7.60
N ARG A 98 -6.51 -0.96 8.06
CA ARG A 98 -6.85 -0.85 9.48
C ARG A 98 -8.33 -0.99 9.72
N GLU A 99 -8.67 -1.69 10.81
CA GLU A 99 -10.04 -1.72 11.34
C GLU A 99 -10.18 -0.72 12.49
N VAL A 100 -11.13 0.19 12.36
CA VAL A 100 -11.49 1.17 13.38
C VAL A 100 -12.37 0.48 14.42
N GLN A 101 -11.96 0.56 15.68
CA GLN A 101 -12.67 0.02 16.82
C GLN A 101 -13.73 0.99 17.34
N PRO A 102 -14.75 0.51 18.10
CA PRO A 102 -15.79 1.37 18.66
C PRO A 102 -15.29 2.51 19.55
N ASP A 103 -14.11 2.36 20.17
CA ASP A 103 -13.46 3.37 21.00
C ASP A 103 -12.63 4.40 20.20
N GLY A 104 -12.59 4.27 18.87
CA GLY A 104 -11.84 5.14 17.96
C GLY A 104 -10.36 4.77 17.77
N SER A 105 -9.87 3.75 18.48
CA SER A 105 -8.59 3.12 18.17
C SER A 105 -8.66 2.37 16.84
N ASP A 106 -7.52 1.97 16.30
CA ASP A 106 -7.48 1.12 15.11
C ASP A 106 -6.45 0.00 15.22
N VAL A 107 -6.74 -1.11 14.54
CA VAL A 107 -5.91 -2.31 14.52
C VAL A 107 -5.35 -2.50 13.12
N TYR A 108 -4.05 -2.71 13.02
CA TYR A 108 -3.38 -3.04 11.77
C TYR A 108 -3.76 -4.46 11.33
N LEU A 109 -4.26 -4.59 10.10
CA LEU A 109 -4.73 -5.85 9.53
C LEU A 109 -3.88 -6.35 8.36
N GLY A 110 -3.01 -5.52 7.79
CA GLY A 110 -2.25 -5.88 6.61
C GLY A 110 -1.93 -4.70 5.73
N ASP A 111 -1.56 -5.00 4.50
CA ASP A 111 -0.99 -4.04 3.57
C ASP A 111 -1.55 -4.25 2.17
N VAL A 112 -1.75 -3.15 1.44
CA VAL A 112 -2.06 -3.15 0.02
C VAL A 112 -1.30 -2.01 -0.64
N GLU A 113 -0.44 -2.36 -1.60
CA GLU A 113 0.42 -1.42 -2.29
C GLU A 113 0.13 -1.45 -3.78
N ILE A 114 0.01 -0.27 -4.38
CA ILE A 114 0.16 -0.07 -5.82
C ILE A 114 1.54 0.54 -6.07
N ARG A 115 2.36 -0.12 -6.88
CA ARG A 115 3.72 0.31 -7.22
C ARG A 115 4.05 0.01 -8.67
N ARG A 116 5.06 0.68 -9.22
CA ARG A 116 5.61 0.31 -10.53
C ARG A 116 6.11 -1.14 -10.46
N HIS A 117 5.80 -1.90 -11.51
CA HIS A 117 6.05 -3.34 -11.54
C HIS A 117 7.55 -3.64 -11.46
N LEU A 118 7.89 -4.65 -10.64
CA LEU A 118 9.27 -5.12 -10.42
C LEU A 118 9.70 -6.29 -11.33
N PHE A 119 8.84 -6.69 -12.27
CA PHE A 119 8.97 -7.84 -13.17
C PHE A 119 9.56 -9.10 -12.51
N GLU A 120 8.99 -9.52 -11.38
CA GLU A 120 9.49 -10.61 -10.53
C GLU A 120 9.38 -11.99 -11.19
N GLU A 121 8.50 -12.12 -12.18
CA GLU A 121 8.33 -13.27 -13.05
C GLU A 121 9.50 -13.50 -14.02
N ILE A 122 10.35 -12.49 -14.25
CA ILE A 122 11.54 -12.60 -15.10
C ILE A 122 12.69 -13.15 -14.26
N GLY A 123 13.05 -14.42 -14.51
CA GLY A 123 14.16 -15.10 -13.80
C GLY A 123 15.56 -14.62 -14.19
N ASP A 124 15.72 -14.03 -15.38
CA ASP A 124 16.96 -13.38 -15.79
C ASP A 124 17.12 -12.04 -15.07
N LEU A 125 18.07 -11.95 -14.14
CA LEU A 125 18.24 -10.78 -13.28
C LEU A 125 18.64 -9.52 -14.06
N ASP A 126 19.48 -9.66 -15.10
CA ASP A 126 19.92 -8.53 -15.92
C ASP A 126 18.77 -8.03 -16.81
N GLY A 127 18.04 -8.96 -17.43
CA GLY A 127 16.82 -8.66 -18.17
C GLY A 127 15.79 -7.96 -17.29
N ARG A 128 15.50 -8.52 -16.11
CA ARG A 128 14.58 -7.94 -15.13
C ARG A 128 14.98 -6.51 -14.74
N ALA A 129 16.25 -6.27 -14.42
CA ALA A 129 16.74 -4.95 -14.05
C ALA A 129 16.50 -3.91 -15.16
N ARG A 130 16.72 -4.29 -16.43
CA ARG A 130 16.44 -3.41 -17.58
C ARG A 130 14.96 -3.06 -17.70
N PHE A 131 14.04 -4.03 -17.54
CA PHE A 131 12.60 -3.74 -17.58
C PHE A 131 12.16 -2.84 -16.43
N VAL A 132 12.70 -3.05 -15.23
CA VAL A 132 12.45 -2.18 -14.06
C VAL A 132 12.94 -0.76 -14.33
N GLU A 133 14.15 -0.60 -14.86
CA GLU A 133 14.73 0.72 -15.20
C GLU A 133 13.88 1.44 -16.25
N ILE A 134 13.54 0.76 -17.36
CA ILE A 134 12.70 1.31 -18.43
C ILE A 134 11.34 1.73 -17.87
N ASN A 135 10.70 0.91 -17.03
CA ASN A 135 9.41 1.23 -16.45
C ASN A 135 9.49 2.37 -15.43
N ASN A 136 10.57 2.48 -14.64
CA ASN A 136 10.79 3.56 -13.68
C ASN A 136 11.17 4.90 -14.35
N ALA A 137 11.76 4.88 -15.54
CA ALA A 137 12.13 6.08 -16.29
C ALA A 137 10.93 6.82 -16.91
N LYS A 138 9.77 6.16 -17.00
CA LYS A 138 8.55 6.76 -17.59
C LYS A 138 8.04 7.94 -16.77
N GLU A 139 7.58 8.98 -17.46
CA GLU A 139 6.99 10.17 -16.84
C GLU A 139 5.70 9.83 -16.07
N LEU A 140 5.35 10.65 -15.08
CA LEU A 140 4.11 10.44 -14.33
C LEU A 140 2.90 10.53 -15.28
N GLY A 141 2.01 9.55 -15.16
CA GLY A 141 0.82 9.44 -15.98
C GLY A 141 1.04 8.86 -17.38
N ASP A 142 2.24 8.40 -17.73
CA ASP A 142 2.45 7.64 -18.96
C ASP A 142 1.58 6.35 -18.94
N PRO A 143 0.66 6.18 -19.91
CA PRO A 143 -0.30 5.06 -19.92
C PRO A 143 0.37 3.70 -20.17
N THR A 144 1.66 3.70 -20.50
CA THR A 144 2.45 2.48 -20.71
C THR A 144 3.24 2.06 -19.47
N ILE A 145 3.09 2.76 -18.34
CA ILE A 145 3.61 2.29 -17.06
C ILE A 145 2.92 0.99 -16.69
N VAL A 146 3.72 -0.03 -16.39
CA VAL A 146 3.21 -1.27 -15.84
C VAL A 146 3.16 -1.13 -14.32
N TRP A 147 1.98 -1.26 -13.76
CA TRP A 147 1.74 -1.25 -12.32
C TRP A 147 1.56 -2.68 -11.80
N SER A 148 1.92 -2.89 -10.54
CA SER A 148 1.71 -4.12 -9.81
C SER A 148 1.05 -3.82 -8.48
N ILE A 149 0.22 -4.75 -8.01
CA ILE A 149 -0.35 -4.72 -6.67
C ILE A 149 0.31 -5.81 -5.85
N GLY A 150 0.78 -5.44 -4.65
CA GLY A 150 1.20 -6.40 -3.63
C GLY A 150 0.29 -6.25 -2.42
N ASP A 151 -0.17 -7.35 -1.85
CA ASP A 151 -1.09 -7.31 -0.74
C ASP A 151 -0.93 -8.47 0.25
N CYS A 152 -1.36 -8.21 1.49
CA CYS A 152 -1.55 -9.23 2.51
C CYS A 152 -2.64 -8.78 3.49
N LEU A 153 -3.34 -9.75 4.08
CA LEU A 153 -4.38 -9.51 5.09
C LEU A 153 -4.27 -10.55 6.20
N ALA A 154 -4.51 -10.12 7.43
CA ALA A 154 -4.56 -10.96 8.61
C ALA A 154 -5.54 -12.12 8.39
N SER A 155 -5.15 -13.33 8.80
CA SER A 155 -5.93 -14.54 8.54
C SER A 155 -7.29 -14.54 9.24
N SER A 156 -7.44 -13.77 10.32
CA SER A 156 -8.71 -13.50 11.01
C SER A 156 -9.73 -12.76 10.14
N HIS A 157 -9.28 -12.08 9.08
CA HIS A 157 -10.11 -11.20 8.23
C HIS A 157 -10.23 -11.71 6.79
N HIS A 158 -9.76 -12.93 6.52
CA HIS A 158 -9.93 -13.59 5.22
C HIS A 158 -11.40 -13.89 4.91
N ASN A 159 -11.71 -14.07 3.62
CA ASN A 159 -13.05 -14.44 3.10
C ASN A 159 -14.16 -13.41 3.35
N GLN A 160 -13.81 -12.17 3.73
CA GLN A 160 -14.79 -11.10 3.97
C GLN A 160 -14.88 -10.10 2.80
N GLY A 161 -14.11 -10.28 1.74
CA GLY A 161 -14.06 -9.35 0.59
C GLY A 161 -13.33 -8.02 0.87
N ILE A 162 -12.67 -7.90 2.03
CA ILE A 162 -11.94 -6.68 2.45
C ILE A 162 -10.85 -6.32 1.44
N MET A 163 -10.01 -7.28 1.05
CA MET A 163 -8.91 -6.99 0.11
C MET A 163 -9.41 -6.55 -1.27
N THR A 164 -10.48 -7.19 -1.78
CA THR A 164 -11.13 -6.77 -3.03
C THR A 164 -11.66 -5.34 -2.94
N SER A 165 -12.25 -4.98 -1.80
CA SER A 165 -12.73 -3.63 -1.53
C SER A 165 -11.58 -2.62 -1.44
N ALA A 166 -10.48 -2.99 -0.79
CA ALA A 166 -9.29 -2.17 -0.65
C ALA A 166 -8.61 -1.89 -2.01
N ILE A 167 -8.38 -2.92 -2.82
CA ILE A 167 -7.82 -2.79 -4.17
C ILE A 167 -8.70 -1.90 -5.05
N ARG A 168 -10.01 -2.15 -5.07
CA ARG A 168 -10.97 -1.32 -5.81
C ARG A 168 -10.90 0.14 -5.39
N THR A 169 -10.80 0.39 -4.07
CA THR A 169 -10.71 1.74 -3.51
C THR A 169 -9.42 2.41 -3.97
N ILE A 170 -8.25 1.76 -3.85
CA ILE A 170 -6.98 2.33 -4.33
C ILE A 170 -7.03 2.65 -5.81
N ILE A 171 -7.53 1.74 -6.66
CA ILE A 171 -7.57 1.97 -8.11
C ILE A 171 -8.50 3.14 -8.45
N ASN A 172 -9.77 3.06 -8.02
CA ASN A 172 -10.78 4.01 -8.49
C ASN A 172 -10.67 5.38 -7.85
N GLU A 173 -10.26 5.41 -6.58
CA GLU A 173 -10.24 6.64 -5.79
C GLU A 173 -8.86 7.31 -5.77
N TRP A 174 -7.81 6.59 -6.18
CA TRP A 174 -6.45 7.13 -6.21
C TRP A 174 -5.69 6.88 -7.52
N GLY A 175 -5.59 5.63 -7.96
CA GLY A 175 -4.84 5.23 -9.16
C GLY A 175 -5.30 5.99 -10.41
N ILE A 176 -6.58 5.90 -10.75
CA ILE A 176 -7.14 6.57 -11.93
C ILE A 176 -6.98 8.09 -11.81
N PRO A 177 -7.41 8.76 -10.72
CA PRO A 177 -7.41 10.23 -10.68
C PRO A 177 -6.02 10.86 -10.54
N HIS A 178 -5.07 10.18 -9.89
CA HIS A 178 -3.79 10.76 -9.49
C HIS A 178 -2.55 10.08 -10.08
N MET A 179 -2.70 8.90 -10.67
CA MET A 179 -1.57 8.16 -11.26
C MET A 179 -1.80 7.84 -12.75
N ASN A 180 -3.02 8.07 -13.27
CA ASN A 180 -3.46 7.70 -14.61
C ASN A 180 -3.29 6.20 -14.90
N THR A 181 -3.76 5.35 -13.98
CA THR A 181 -3.72 3.88 -14.07
C THR A 181 -5.04 3.21 -13.74
#